data_AF-A0A208ZEJ6-F1
#
_entry.id   AF-A0A208ZEJ6-F1
#
_cell.length_a   1.000
_cell.length_b   1.000
_cell.length_c   1.000
_cell.angle_alpha   90.00
_cell.angle_beta   90.00
_cell.angle_gamma   90.00
#
_symmetry.space_group_name_H-M   'P 1'
#
loop_
_entity.id
_entity.type
_entity.pdbx_description
1 polymer ?
#
loop_
_entity_poly.entity_id
_entity_poly.type
_entity_poly.pdbx_seq_one_letter_code
_entity_poly.pdbx_strand_id
1 'polypeptide(L)'
;MQPGDQNLWYEQRLEYEGLIISVRPFKRSDTDITYKRDFFLRKQNDITFEPVIYIDKLGLFFVKATKKLNRGPPPDKNDPYWPYWFDKNINGYYWAEVNGRISVIFDCVWLPLEKRYYRCEALFVMPKIGSLIEVSFTAEKLPQWQAIISNTQQFLLSHIKR
;
A
#
# COMPACT_ATOMS: atom_id res chain seq x y z
N MET A 1 -16.89 -24.88 0.76
CA MET A 1 -16.14 -24.17 1.82
C MET A 1 -17.16 -23.60 2.78
N GLN A 2 -17.00 -23.81 4.10
CA GLN A 2 -17.82 -23.10 5.09
C GLN A 2 -17.31 -21.65 5.20
N PRO A 3 -18.19 -20.65 5.38
CA PRO A 3 -17.77 -19.29 5.67
C PRO A 3 -16.93 -19.28 6.95
N GLY A 4 -15.80 -18.59 6.94
CA GLY A 4 -15.00 -18.38 8.15
C GLY A 4 -15.81 -17.60 9.19
N ASP A 5 -15.63 -17.94 10.46
CA ASP A 5 -16.25 -17.24 11.58
C ASP A 5 -15.77 -15.78 11.63
N GLN A 6 -16.71 -14.84 11.44
CA GLN A 6 -16.42 -13.41 11.42
C GLN A 6 -15.96 -12.88 12.78
N ASN A 7 -16.41 -13.48 13.90
CA ASN A 7 -16.03 -13.00 15.23
C ASN A 7 -14.56 -13.32 15.54
N LEU A 8 -14.10 -14.51 15.15
CA LEU A 8 -12.68 -14.88 15.20
C LEU A 8 -11.80 -13.92 14.38
N TRP A 9 -12.29 -13.42 13.25
CA TRP A 9 -11.57 -12.48 12.39
C TRP A 9 -11.27 -11.13 13.07
N TYR A 10 -12.24 -10.59 13.83
CA TYR A 10 -12.10 -9.33 14.58
C TYR A 10 -11.37 -9.52 15.91
N GLU A 11 -11.66 -10.59 16.65
CA GLU A 11 -11.11 -10.81 18.00
C GLU A 11 -9.62 -11.23 17.95
N GLN A 12 -9.21 -12.00 16.95
CA GLN A 12 -7.83 -12.47 16.81
C GLN A 12 -6.94 -11.53 15.98
N ARG A 13 -7.47 -10.39 15.50
CA ARG A 13 -6.77 -9.50 14.56
C ARG A 13 -6.24 -10.25 13.31
N LEU A 14 -6.93 -11.31 12.88
CA LEU A 14 -6.61 -12.05 11.65
C LEU A 14 -6.78 -11.20 10.38
N GLU A 15 -7.43 -10.03 10.48
CA GLU A 15 -7.36 -8.93 9.50
C GLU A 15 -5.92 -8.70 9.00
N TYR A 16 -4.93 -8.87 9.87
CA TYR A 16 -3.51 -8.66 9.56
C TYR A 16 -2.77 -9.95 9.12
N GLU A 17 -3.29 -11.14 9.45
CA GLU A 17 -2.75 -12.41 8.94
C GLU A 17 -3.24 -12.75 7.52
N GLY A 18 -4.38 -12.21 7.10
CA GLY A 18 -4.93 -12.42 5.76
C GLY A 18 -4.43 -11.45 4.68
N LEU A 19 -5.13 -11.47 3.54
CA LEU A 19 -5.07 -10.45 2.47
C LEU A 19 -6.48 -9.88 2.31
N ILE A 20 -6.63 -8.57 2.22
CA ILE A 20 -7.89 -7.93 1.86
C ILE A 20 -7.81 -7.53 0.39
N ILE A 21 -8.72 -8.02 -0.44
CA ILE A 21 -8.76 -7.72 -1.87
C ILE A 21 -9.99 -6.85 -2.16
N SER A 22 -9.76 -5.63 -2.64
CA SER A 22 -10.80 -4.76 -3.18
C SER A 22 -10.72 -4.74 -4.70
N VAL A 23 -11.86 -4.97 -5.35
CA VAL A 23 -12.01 -4.94 -6.81
C VAL A 23 -12.96 -3.81 -7.17
N ARG A 24 -12.49 -2.86 -7.98
CA ARG A 24 -13.30 -1.71 -8.41
C ARG A 24 -13.29 -1.59 -9.94
N PRO A 25 -14.41 -1.23 -10.59
CA PRO A 25 -14.41 -0.92 -12.01
C PRO A 25 -13.38 0.16 -12.34
N PHE A 26 -12.55 -0.09 -13.35
CA PHE A 26 -11.53 0.87 -13.77
C PHE A 26 -12.01 1.61 -15.01
N LYS A 27 -12.49 2.84 -14.81
CA LYS A 27 -13.07 3.68 -15.88
C LYS A 27 -12.03 4.25 -16.84
N ARG A 28 -10.73 4.07 -16.56
CA ARG A 28 -9.64 4.60 -17.38
C ARG A 28 -9.24 3.54 -18.43
N SER A 29 -8.70 4.01 -19.55
CA SER A 29 -8.17 3.14 -20.61
C SER A 29 -6.74 2.65 -20.34
N ASP A 30 -6.11 3.09 -19.25
CA ASP A 30 -4.76 2.66 -18.89
C ASP A 30 -4.72 1.13 -18.67
N THR A 31 -3.64 0.51 -19.12
CA THR A 31 -3.42 -0.94 -18.96
C THR A 31 -2.49 -1.27 -17.81
N ASP A 32 -1.95 -0.25 -17.16
CA ASP A 32 -0.94 -0.29 -16.12
C ASP A 32 -1.21 0.80 -15.07
N ILE A 33 -0.39 0.83 -14.00
CA ILE A 33 -0.61 1.73 -12.85
C ILE A 33 0.34 2.94 -12.83
N THR A 34 0.96 3.28 -13.98
CA THR A 34 1.96 4.36 -14.07
C THR A 34 1.43 5.70 -13.55
N TYR A 35 0.17 6.01 -13.85
CA TYR A 35 -0.50 7.23 -13.38
C TYR A 35 -0.47 7.39 -11.85
N LYS A 36 -0.41 6.27 -11.10
CA LYS A 36 -0.44 6.28 -9.64
C LYS A 36 0.92 6.61 -9.04
N ARG A 37 2.03 6.16 -9.65
CA ARG A 37 3.38 6.65 -9.30
C ARG A 37 3.44 8.14 -9.53
N ASP A 38 3.02 8.61 -10.70
CA ASP A 38 3.11 10.04 -11.03
C ASP A 38 2.28 10.89 -10.07
N PHE A 39 1.12 10.35 -9.62
CA PHE A 39 0.33 10.97 -8.56
C PHE A 39 1.05 10.98 -7.21
N PHE A 40 1.64 9.86 -6.77
CA PHE A 40 2.35 9.78 -5.48
C PHE A 40 3.61 10.64 -5.45
N LEU A 41 4.34 10.73 -6.56
CA LEU A 41 5.58 11.50 -6.66
C LEU A 41 5.36 12.95 -7.11
N ARG A 42 4.10 13.37 -7.24
CA ARG A 42 3.78 14.75 -7.61
C ARG A 42 4.30 15.70 -6.54
N LYS A 43 5.16 16.65 -6.97
CA LYS A 43 5.72 17.68 -6.10
C LYS A 43 4.61 18.46 -5.39
N GLN A 44 4.71 18.54 -4.06
CA GLN A 44 3.83 19.29 -3.18
C GLN A 44 4.70 20.02 -2.15
N ASN A 45 4.25 21.19 -1.69
CA ASN A 45 5.05 22.05 -0.80
C ASN A 45 5.25 21.44 0.61
N ASP A 46 4.37 20.52 1.00
CA ASP A 46 4.34 19.88 2.31
C ASP A 46 4.93 18.45 2.30
N ILE A 47 5.41 17.96 1.15
CA ILE A 47 5.98 16.60 1.02
C ILE A 47 7.44 16.68 0.62
N THR A 48 8.29 15.99 1.39
CA THR A 48 9.70 15.76 1.04
C THR A 48 9.88 14.31 0.62
N PHE A 49 10.59 14.09 -0.49
CA PHE A 49 10.95 12.77 -0.97
C PHE A 49 12.45 12.55 -0.77
N GLU A 50 12.82 11.41 -0.21
CA GLU A 50 14.20 10.94 -0.27
C GLU A 50 14.55 10.52 -1.71
N PRO A 51 15.85 10.33 -2.05
CA PRO A 51 16.22 9.81 -3.36
C PRO A 51 15.57 8.46 -3.64
N VAL A 52 15.16 8.24 -4.89
CA VAL A 52 14.68 6.95 -5.35
C VAL A 52 15.85 5.96 -5.37
N ILE A 53 15.66 4.78 -4.78
CA ILE A 53 16.62 3.68 -4.82
C ILE A 53 15.98 2.43 -5.43
N TYR A 54 16.79 1.49 -5.89
CA TYR A 54 16.34 0.16 -6.30
C TYR A 54 16.75 -0.86 -5.24
N ILE A 55 15.82 -1.72 -4.84
CA ILE A 55 16.03 -2.76 -3.83
C ILE A 55 16.06 -4.12 -4.53
N ASP A 56 17.25 -4.59 -4.87
CA ASP A 56 17.47 -5.82 -5.64
C ASP A 56 16.73 -7.04 -5.06
N LYS A 57 16.75 -7.19 -3.74
CA LYS A 57 16.10 -8.31 -3.04
C LYS A 57 14.59 -8.36 -3.24
N LEU A 58 13.97 -7.22 -3.52
CA LEU A 58 12.53 -7.12 -3.77
C LEU A 58 12.22 -7.02 -5.28
N GLY A 59 13.20 -6.65 -6.10
CA GLY A 59 12.98 -6.29 -7.49
C GLY A 59 12.13 -5.02 -7.65
N LEU A 60 12.18 -4.10 -6.69
CA LEU A 60 11.33 -2.91 -6.62
C LEU A 60 12.16 -1.63 -6.52
N PHE A 61 11.70 -0.57 -7.17
CA PHE A 61 12.09 0.78 -6.80
C PHE A 61 11.43 1.17 -5.50
N PHE A 62 12.06 2.07 -4.75
CA PHE A 62 11.58 2.58 -3.48
C PHE A 62 11.85 4.07 -3.33
N VAL A 63 10.89 4.77 -2.72
CA VAL A 63 11.11 6.11 -2.19
C VAL A 63 10.34 6.32 -0.90
N LYS A 64 10.99 6.97 0.06
CA LYS A 64 10.34 7.43 1.27
C LYS A 64 9.80 8.84 1.07
N ALA A 65 8.52 9.01 1.36
CA ALA A 65 7.83 10.30 1.36
C ALA A 65 7.50 10.71 2.79
N THR A 66 7.86 11.93 3.17
CA THR A 66 7.52 12.52 4.47
C THR A 66 6.63 13.74 4.23
N LYS A 67 5.39 13.66 4.66
CA LYS A 67 4.41 14.74 4.59
C LYS A 67 4.34 15.47 5.93
N LYS A 68 4.58 16.78 5.92
CA LYS A 68 4.36 17.64 7.08
C LYS A 68 2.86 17.86 7.28
N LEU A 69 2.38 17.66 8.49
CA LEU A 69 1.00 17.90 8.90
C LEU A 69 0.87 19.33 9.44
N ASN A 70 -0.14 20.05 8.99
CA ASN A 70 -0.52 21.33 9.59
C ASN A 70 -1.27 21.05 10.91
N ARG A 71 -0.51 20.89 11.99
CA ARG A 71 -1.01 20.77 13.36
C ARG A 71 -0.62 21.99 14.18
N GLY A 72 -1.37 22.24 15.26
CA GLY A 72 -1.02 23.24 16.27
C GLY A 72 0.30 22.89 16.99
N PRO A 73 0.73 23.67 17.99
CA PRO A 73 1.93 23.32 18.75
C PRO A 73 1.78 21.93 19.41
N PRO A 74 2.90 21.25 19.69
CA PRO A 74 2.85 20.00 20.42
C PRO A 74 2.31 20.25 21.84
N PRO A 75 1.58 19.29 22.44
CA PRO A 75 1.10 19.41 23.82
C PRO A 75 2.29 19.45 24.79
N ASP A 76 2.03 19.68 26.07
CA ASP A 76 3.08 19.56 27.09
C ASP A 76 3.57 18.12 27.20
N LYS A 77 4.86 17.93 27.53
CA LYS A 77 5.45 16.58 27.70
C LYS A 77 4.78 15.73 28.79
N ASN A 78 4.10 16.37 29.72
CA ASN A 78 3.37 15.73 30.81
C ASN A 78 1.92 15.38 30.41
N ASP A 79 1.44 15.85 29.25
CA ASP A 79 0.12 15.52 28.74
C ASP A 79 0.09 14.04 28.28
N PRO A 80 -0.93 13.24 28.67
CA PRO A 80 -1.07 11.86 28.21
C PRO A 80 -1.08 11.69 26.68
N TYR A 81 -1.43 12.74 25.93
CA TYR A 81 -1.44 12.74 24.46
C TYR A 81 -0.08 13.03 23.84
N TRP A 82 0.92 13.50 24.60
CA TRP A 82 2.26 13.80 24.10
C TRP A 82 2.88 12.66 23.27
N PRO A 83 2.85 11.38 23.69
CA PRO A 83 3.42 10.28 22.92
C PRO A 83 2.73 10.04 21.57
N TYR A 84 1.48 10.48 21.43
CA TYR A 84 0.63 10.28 20.24
C TYR A 84 0.61 11.50 19.32
N TRP A 85 1.30 12.58 19.70
CA TRP A 85 1.39 13.78 18.90
C TRP A 85 2.52 13.64 17.87
N PHE A 86 2.15 13.58 16.59
CA PHE A 86 3.08 13.57 15.45
C PHE A 86 2.73 14.70 14.49
N ASP A 87 3.74 15.40 13.98
CA ASP A 87 3.61 16.49 12.99
C ASP A 87 3.89 16.02 11.55
N LYS A 88 4.13 14.73 11.36
CA LYS A 88 4.52 14.15 10.07
C LYS A 88 3.85 12.80 9.84
N ASN A 89 3.47 12.57 8.59
CA ASN A 89 3.13 11.25 8.08
C ASN A 89 4.27 10.76 7.17
N ILE A 90 4.60 9.48 7.27
CA ILE A 90 5.64 8.85 6.47
C ILE A 90 5.02 7.70 5.70
N ASN A 91 5.26 7.68 4.39
CA ASN A 91 4.88 6.59 3.50
C ASN A 91 6.12 6.07 2.77
N GLY A 92 6.14 4.77 2.53
CA GLY A 92 7.10 4.11 1.67
C GLY A 92 6.41 3.71 0.39
N TYR A 93 6.80 4.30 -0.73
CA TYR A 93 6.27 3.94 -2.04
C TYR A 93 7.22 2.99 -2.74
N TYR A 94 6.73 1.82 -3.13
CA TYR A 94 7.48 0.84 -3.89
C TYR A 94 6.81 0.59 -5.24
N TRP A 95 7.56 0.27 -6.29
CA TRP A 95 6.94 -0.13 -7.56
C TRP A 95 7.81 -1.06 -8.39
N ALA A 96 7.14 -1.92 -9.16
CA ALA A 96 7.76 -2.78 -10.15
C ALA A 96 7.61 -2.15 -11.54
N GLU A 97 8.73 -1.96 -12.22
CA GLU A 97 8.77 -1.43 -13.59
C GLU A 97 9.16 -2.52 -14.57
N VAL A 98 8.35 -2.70 -15.63
CA VAL A 98 8.58 -3.67 -16.70
C VAL A 98 8.42 -2.93 -18.02
N ASN A 99 9.48 -2.88 -18.83
CA ASN A 99 9.49 -2.19 -20.12
C ASN A 99 9.02 -0.72 -20.03
N GLY A 100 9.46 0.00 -18.99
CA GLY A 100 9.10 1.41 -18.78
C GLY A 100 7.68 1.64 -18.25
N ARG A 101 6.92 0.57 -17.94
CA ARG A 101 5.55 0.65 -17.41
C ARG A 101 5.48 0.09 -16.00
N ILE A 102 4.64 0.68 -15.17
CA ILE A 102 4.48 0.24 -13.79
C ILE A 102 3.39 -0.83 -13.72
N SER A 103 3.79 -2.05 -13.43
CA SER A 103 2.86 -3.18 -13.33
C SER A 103 2.10 -3.21 -12.01
N VAL A 104 2.76 -2.79 -10.92
CA VAL A 104 2.20 -2.71 -9.57
C VAL A 104 2.93 -1.62 -8.78
N ILE A 105 2.19 -0.93 -7.91
CA ILE A 105 2.71 0.04 -6.95
C ILE A 105 2.23 -0.32 -5.55
N PHE A 106 3.04 -0.05 -4.54
CA PHE A 106 2.75 -0.28 -3.14
C PHE A 106 2.81 1.03 -2.39
N ASP A 107 1.78 1.33 -1.62
CA ASP A 107 1.77 2.37 -0.60
C ASP A 107 1.92 1.69 0.76
N CYS A 108 3.03 1.91 1.47
CA CYS A 108 3.25 1.34 2.79
C CYS A 108 3.23 2.44 3.85
N VAL A 109 2.31 2.33 4.80
CA VAL A 109 2.12 3.32 5.87
C VAL A 109 3.06 3.03 7.03
N TRP A 110 3.76 4.07 7.49
CA TRP A 110 4.64 4.02 8.66
C TRP A 110 3.86 4.21 9.95
N LEU A 111 4.14 3.41 10.97
CA LEU A 111 3.64 3.61 12.33
C LEU A 111 4.69 4.37 13.15
N PRO A 112 4.46 5.64 13.53
CA PRO A 112 5.46 6.45 14.22
C PRO A 112 5.91 5.88 15.56
N LEU A 113 4.99 5.29 16.34
CA LEU A 113 5.26 4.72 17.65
C LEU A 113 6.20 3.51 17.60
N GLU A 114 5.96 2.60 16.66
CA GLU A 114 6.75 1.37 16.49
C GLU A 114 7.96 1.57 15.57
N LYS A 115 8.09 2.75 14.95
CA LYS A 115 9.17 3.10 14.02
C LYS A 115 9.36 2.05 12.93
N ARG A 116 8.26 1.59 12.34
CA ARG A 116 8.25 0.62 11.24
C ARG A 116 7.04 0.80 10.33
N TYR A 117 7.14 0.30 9.10
CA TYR A 117 5.97 0.09 8.26
C TYR A 117 5.12 -1.04 8.83
N TYR A 118 3.80 -0.84 8.89
CA TYR A 118 2.88 -1.82 9.49
C TYR A 118 1.86 -2.38 8.50
N ARG A 119 1.53 -1.62 7.45
CA ARG A 119 0.57 -2.02 6.41
C ARG A 119 1.02 -1.52 5.06
N CYS A 120 0.76 -2.31 4.03
CA CYS A 120 0.96 -1.97 2.64
C CYS A 120 -0.31 -2.22 1.84
N GLU A 121 -0.61 -1.33 0.90
CA GLU A 121 -1.63 -1.48 -0.12
C GLU A 121 -0.96 -1.61 -1.49
N ALA A 122 -1.09 -2.77 -2.13
CA ALA A 122 -0.68 -2.97 -3.52
C ALA A 122 -1.80 -2.56 -4.47
N LEU A 123 -1.48 -1.75 -5.48
CA LEU A 123 -2.41 -1.36 -6.54
C LEU A 123 -1.90 -1.80 -7.91
N PHE A 124 -2.77 -2.43 -8.69
CA PHE A 124 -2.50 -2.80 -10.07
C PHE A 124 -3.78 -2.90 -10.89
N VAL A 125 -3.65 -2.73 -12.20
CA VAL A 125 -4.78 -2.86 -13.13
C VAL A 125 -4.86 -4.30 -13.64
N MET A 126 -6.08 -4.84 -13.73
CA MET A 126 -6.37 -6.09 -14.44
C MET A 126 -7.24 -5.80 -15.68
N PRO A 127 -6.62 -5.53 -16.85
CA PRO A 127 -7.36 -5.15 -18.05
C PRO A 127 -8.35 -6.22 -18.52
N LYS A 128 -8.03 -7.51 -18.32
CA LYS A 128 -8.89 -8.65 -18.71
C LYS A 128 -10.30 -8.60 -18.12
N ILE A 129 -10.44 -7.97 -16.95
CA ILE A 129 -11.71 -7.80 -16.21
C ILE A 129 -12.02 -6.30 -15.99
N GLY A 130 -11.34 -5.40 -16.69
CA GLY A 130 -11.58 -3.94 -16.63
C GLY A 130 -11.57 -3.35 -15.22
N SER A 131 -10.71 -3.86 -14.33
CA SER A 131 -10.77 -3.55 -12.89
C SER A 131 -9.44 -3.06 -12.32
N LEU A 132 -9.52 -2.17 -11.34
CA LEU A 132 -8.42 -1.77 -10.46
C LEU A 132 -8.50 -2.65 -9.22
N ILE A 133 -7.38 -3.29 -8.93
CA ILE A 133 -7.25 -4.16 -7.78
C ILE A 133 -6.42 -3.44 -6.72
N GLU A 134 -6.91 -3.48 -5.49
CA GLU A 134 -6.18 -3.07 -4.30
C GLU A 134 -6.06 -4.26 -3.36
N VAL A 135 -4.85 -4.60 -2.95
CA VAL A 135 -4.59 -5.70 -2.01
C VAL A 135 -3.89 -5.14 -0.77
N SER A 136 -4.57 -5.19 0.37
CA SER A 136 -4.00 -4.75 1.65
C SER A 136 -3.42 -5.94 2.42
N PHE A 137 -2.23 -5.75 2.97
CA PHE A 137 -1.50 -6.75 3.74
C PHE A 137 -0.49 -6.11 4.70
N THR A 138 0.06 -6.89 5.63
CA THR A 138 1.08 -6.42 6.58
C THR A 138 2.44 -6.26 5.93
N ALA A 139 3.22 -5.26 6.36
CA ALA A 139 4.48 -4.91 5.69
C ALA A 139 5.51 -6.05 5.63
N GLU A 140 5.47 -7.00 6.57
CA GLU A 140 6.32 -8.19 6.63
C GLU A 140 6.11 -9.14 5.44
N LYS A 141 4.95 -9.08 4.77
CA LYS A 141 4.64 -9.89 3.59
C LYS A 141 5.14 -9.26 2.28
N LEU A 142 5.67 -8.02 2.31
CA LEU A 142 6.18 -7.36 1.12
C LEU A 142 7.23 -8.18 0.35
N PRO A 143 8.17 -8.93 0.98
CA PRO A 143 9.08 -9.82 0.25
C PRO A 143 8.38 -10.91 -0.58
N GLN A 144 7.12 -11.23 -0.29
CA GLN A 144 6.31 -12.23 -0.99
C GLN A 144 5.35 -11.59 -2.00
N TRP A 145 5.51 -10.29 -2.32
CA TRP A 145 4.55 -9.53 -3.13
C TRP A 145 4.25 -10.19 -4.48
N GLN A 146 5.24 -10.79 -5.15
CA GLN A 146 5.04 -11.42 -6.46
C GLN A 146 4.01 -12.55 -6.38
N ALA A 147 4.10 -13.38 -5.34
CA ALA A 147 3.15 -14.45 -5.09
C ALA A 147 1.77 -13.91 -4.73
N ILE A 148 1.72 -12.85 -3.89
CA ILE A 148 0.46 -12.17 -3.54
C ILE A 148 -0.26 -11.69 -4.81
N ILE A 149 0.42 -10.94 -5.67
CA ILE A 149 -0.16 -10.39 -6.90
C ILE A 149 -0.58 -11.51 -7.86
N SER A 150 0.28 -12.50 -8.09
CA SER A 150 -0.02 -13.61 -8.99
C SER A 150 -1.22 -14.44 -8.52
N ASN A 151 -1.28 -14.78 -7.24
CA ASN A 151 -2.37 -15.56 -6.66
C ASN A 151 -3.68 -14.76 -6.64
N THR A 152 -3.64 -13.46 -6.33
CA THR A 152 -4.81 -12.59 -6.44
C THR A 152 -5.34 -12.56 -7.87
N GLN A 153 -4.48 -12.40 -8.87
CA GLN A 153 -4.89 -12.39 -10.28
C GLN A 153 -5.56 -13.71 -10.68
N GLN A 154 -4.97 -14.86 -10.31
CA GLN A 154 -5.53 -16.19 -10.59
C GLN A 154 -6.88 -16.41 -9.89
N PHE A 155 -6.98 -16.01 -8.62
CA PHE A 155 -8.22 -16.09 -7.85
C PHE A 155 -9.34 -15.27 -8.51
N LEU A 156 -9.07 -14.01 -8.89
CA LEU A 156 -10.07 -13.16 -9.51
C LEU A 156 -10.49 -13.66 -10.90
N LEU A 157 -9.55 -14.12 -11.73
CA LEU A 157 -9.86 -14.66 -13.05
C LEU A 157 -10.69 -15.96 -13.00
N SER A 158 -10.58 -16.74 -11.93
CA SER A 158 -11.37 -17.98 -11.78
C SER A 158 -12.79 -17.74 -11.25
N HIS A 159 -13.06 -16.58 -10.63
CA HIS A 159 -14.33 -16.31 -9.96
C HIS A 159 -15.16 -15.18 -10.58
N ILE A 160 -14.52 -14.21 -11.25
CA ILE A 160 -15.22 -13.14 -11.96
C ILE A 160 -15.52 -13.62 -13.38
N LYS A 161 -16.79 -13.92 -13.64
CA LYS A 161 -17.29 -14.24 -15.00
C LYS A 161 -17.45 -12.95 -15.81
N ARG A 162 -17.22 -13.06 -17.12
CA ARG A 162 -17.51 -11.99 -18.10
C ARG A 162 -18.99 -11.81 -18.30
#